data_AF-A0A3S9YMG5-F1
#
_entry.id   AF-A0A3S9YMG5-F1
#
_cell.length_a   1.000
_cell.length_b   1.000
_cell.length_c   1.000
_cell.angle_alpha   90.00
_cell.angle_beta   90.00
_cell.angle_gamma   90.00
#
_symmetry.space_group_name_H-M   'P 1'
#
loop_
_entity.id
_entity.type
_entity.pdbx_description
1 polymer ?
#
loop_
_entity_poly.entity_id
_entity_poly.type
_entity_poly.pdbx_seq_one_letter_code
_entity_poly.pdbx_strand_id
1 'polypeptide(L)'
;MTQSTADTLHTLAREHLPHEIAERWIGLLRPGLRLEKATGAAPVVGRLGGLPELPENEEWPVWEGHGPLSFVASLDCAELPSAALDITMPADGTLAFFYFDGQLDDGCAVVAPDEPDSWAGARVLYVPAGVAVAERTAPEAIQPYPEVPLAARVETTAPYLWHPVVYREFAPMPDDHPVWDDDFQEALWDHFEGTEHRIGGHAHPVQDEVETEVARGALGSPPWDDPRIKEEALRWVLLAQFDTDDDADMMWGDCGALYWLIRPEDLAERRFDRARFTWQCG
;
A
#
# COMPACT_ATOMS: atom_id res chain seq x y z
N MET A 1 9.36 26.03 13.38
CA MET A 1 8.05 25.39 13.60
C MET A 1 7.99 24.30 12.55
N THR A 2 7.99 23.02 12.95
CA THR A 2 7.81 21.91 12.03
C THR A 2 6.36 21.97 11.54
N GLN A 3 6.16 22.38 10.30
CA GLN A 3 4.86 22.42 9.64
C GLN A 3 4.37 20.97 9.51
N SER A 4 3.11 20.68 9.87
CA SER A 4 2.57 19.32 9.71
C SER A 4 2.40 19.00 8.22
N THR A 5 2.40 17.72 7.82
CA THR A 5 2.17 17.35 6.41
C THR A 5 0.82 17.85 5.89
N ALA A 6 -0.20 17.89 6.76
CA ALA A 6 -1.49 18.52 6.48
C ALA A 6 -1.33 20.00 6.10
N ASP A 7 -0.57 20.77 6.90
CA ASP A 7 -0.36 22.20 6.65
C ASP A 7 0.38 22.44 5.32
N THR A 8 1.29 21.54 4.93
CA THR A 8 2.02 21.62 3.66
C THR A 8 1.08 21.39 2.47
N LEU A 9 0.33 20.29 2.46
CA LEU A 9 -0.61 19.97 1.36
C LEU A 9 -1.73 21.02 1.24
N HIS A 10 -2.21 21.56 2.36
CA HIS A 10 -3.18 22.65 2.34
C HIS A 10 -2.60 23.94 1.75
N THR A 11 -1.35 24.24 2.05
CA THR A 11 -0.66 25.43 1.51
C THR A 11 -0.44 25.26 0.00
N LEU A 12 0.11 24.12 -0.41
CA LEU A 12 0.35 23.75 -1.80
C LEU A 12 -0.92 23.88 -2.64
N ALA A 13 -2.03 23.27 -2.19
CA ALA A 13 -3.31 23.38 -2.90
C ALA A 13 -3.80 24.83 -3.04
N ARG A 14 -3.65 25.67 -2.00
CA ARG A 14 -4.10 27.07 -2.03
C ARG A 14 -3.20 28.01 -2.81
N GLU A 15 -1.93 27.65 -2.98
CA GLU A 15 -0.97 28.42 -3.77
C GLU A 15 -1.14 28.16 -5.28
N HIS A 16 -1.44 26.93 -5.66
CA HIS A 16 -1.49 26.50 -7.06
C HIS A 16 -2.91 26.39 -7.65
N LEU A 17 -3.94 26.16 -6.82
CA LEU A 17 -5.32 25.99 -7.31
C LEU A 17 -6.21 27.20 -6.99
N PRO A 18 -7.24 27.49 -7.82
CA PRO A 18 -8.30 28.42 -7.46
C PRO A 18 -8.95 28.03 -6.14
N HIS A 19 -9.29 29.00 -5.29
CA HIS A 19 -9.74 28.77 -3.91
C HIS A 19 -10.82 27.69 -3.77
N GLU A 20 -11.86 27.70 -4.60
CA GLU A 20 -12.93 26.70 -4.55
C GLU A 20 -12.43 25.28 -4.89
N ILE A 21 -11.54 25.15 -5.86
CA ILE A 21 -10.95 23.87 -6.26
C ILE A 21 -9.97 23.38 -5.17
N ALA A 22 -9.17 24.29 -4.60
CA ALA A 22 -8.26 23.99 -3.51
C ALA A 22 -9.00 23.40 -2.30
N GLU A 23 -10.07 24.04 -1.83
CA GLU A 23 -10.82 23.54 -0.65
C GLU A 23 -11.49 22.19 -0.91
N ARG A 24 -11.98 21.96 -2.14
CA ARG A 24 -12.58 20.67 -2.52
C ARG A 24 -11.52 19.57 -2.60
N TRP A 25 -10.35 19.86 -3.18
CA TRP A 25 -9.23 18.92 -3.25
C TRP A 25 -8.66 18.61 -1.87
N ILE A 26 -8.53 19.61 -1.00
CA ILE A 26 -8.17 19.44 0.43
C ILE A 26 -9.15 18.49 1.12
N GLY A 27 -10.45 18.55 0.77
CA GLY A 27 -11.46 17.61 1.28
C GLY A 27 -11.25 16.15 0.86
N LEU A 28 -10.39 15.88 -0.12
CA LEU A 28 -10.03 14.53 -0.55
C LEU A 28 -8.84 13.97 0.21
N LEU A 29 -8.12 14.77 1.00
CA LEU A 29 -6.95 14.31 1.76
C LEU A 29 -7.36 13.28 2.81
N ARG A 30 -6.51 12.27 3.02
CA ARG A 30 -6.78 11.16 3.95
C ARG A 30 -5.63 10.95 4.92
N PRO A 31 -5.89 10.61 6.19
CA PRO A 31 -4.83 10.24 7.11
C PRO A 31 -4.25 8.88 6.73
N GLY A 32 -2.92 8.80 6.73
CA GLY A 32 -2.14 7.58 6.56
C GLY A 32 -1.08 7.45 7.65
N LEU A 33 -0.47 6.28 7.74
CA LEU A 33 0.72 6.06 8.56
C LEU A 33 1.92 5.85 7.65
N ARG A 34 2.89 6.76 7.69
CA ARG A 34 4.23 6.54 7.12
C ARG A 34 4.95 5.54 7.99
N LEU A 35 5.49 4.50 7.37
CA LEU A 35 6.41 3.57 8.02
C LEU A 35 7.83 3.99 7.63
N GLU A 36 8.68 4.15 8.63
CA GLU A 36 10.07 4.57 8.46
C GLU A 36 10.97 3.72 9.35
N LYS A 37 12.23 3.57 8.98
CA LYS A 37 13.21 2.87 9.82
C LYS A 37 13.23 3.46 11.23
N ALA A 38 12.98 2.61 12.22
CA ALA A 38 13.00 3.01 13.61
C ALA A 38 14.41 3.46 14.00
N THR A 39 14.53 4.69 14.48
CA THR A 39 15.78 5.24 15.01
C THR A 39 15.60 5.70 16.45
N GLY A 40 16.65 5.53 17.26
CA GLY A 40 16.66 5.97 18.65
C GLY A 40 15.63 5.25 19.53
N ALA A 41 14.70 6.01 20.10
CA ALA A 41 13.72 5.53 21.08
C ALA A 41 12.27 5.55 20.55
N ALA A 42 12.07 5.68 19.24
CA ALA A 42 10.73 5.60 18.64
C ALA A 42 10.10 4.22 18.91
N PRO A 43 8.80 4.13 19.25
CA PRO A 43 8.11 2.86 19.36
C PRO A 43 8.20 2.08 18.05
N VAL A 44 8.63 0.83 18.13
CA VAL A 44 8.69 -0.08 16.98
C VAL A 44 7.30 -0.65 16.78
N VAL A 45 6.75 -0.47 15.59
CA VAL A 45 5.41 -0.94 15.20
C VAL A 45 5.45 -2.20 14.35
N GLY A 46 6.64 -2.63 13.93
CA GLY A 46 6.81 -3.74 13.01
C GLY A 46 8.22 -3.80 12.43
N ARG A 47 8.37 -4.54 11.33
CA ARG A 47 9.65 -4.73 10.63
C ARG A 47 9.44 -5.02 9.15
N LEU A 48 10.39 -4.60 8.31
CA LEU A 48 10.63 -5.17 6.98
C LEU A 48 11.54 -6.38 7.11
N GLY A 49 11.36 -7.38 6.24
CA GLY A 49 12.25 -8.53 6.10
C GLY A 49 12.47 -9.32 7.39
N GLY A 50 13.57 -10.08 7.44
CA GLY A 50 13.88 -11.02 8.50
C GLY A 50 13.10 -12.33 8.38
N LEU A 51 12.89 -12.99 9.52
CA LEU A 51 12.10 -14.22 9.58
C LEU A 51 10.72 -13.94 10.20
N PRO A 52 9.63 -14.44 9.60
CA PRO A 52 8.30 -14.25 10.14
C PRO A 52 8.08 -15.12 11.38
N GLU A 53 7.30 -14.59 12.32
CA GLU A 53 6.76 -15.36 13.44
C GLU A 53 5.37 -15.88 13.05
N LEU A 54 5.24 -17.19 12.90
CA LEU A 54 3.97 -17.81 12.48
C LEU A 54 3.45 -18.79 13.54
N PRO A 55 2.12 -19.01 13.63
CA PRO A 55 1.54 -20.07 14.46
C PRO A 55 2.08 -21.45 14.10
N GLU A 56 2.18 -22.37 15.07
CA GLU A 56 2.73 -23.74 14.86
C GLU A 56 2.10 -24.51 13.70
N ASN A 57 0.80 -24.32 13.47
CA ASN A 57 0.06 -25.00 12.39
C ASN A 57 0.02 -24.23 11.08
N GLU A 58 0.62 -23.03 11.03
CA GLU A 58 0.69 -22.22 9.82
C GLU A 58 1.95 -22.62 9.03
N GLU A 59 1.74 -23.13 7.82
CA GLU A 59 2.83 -23.44 6.90
C GLU A 59 3.38 -22.16 6.27
N TRP A 60 4.59 -22.23 5.72
CA TRP A 60 5.15 -21.11 4.97
C TRP A 60 4.28 -20.83 3.73
N PRO A 61 3.88 -19.57 3.44
CA PRO A 61 3.07 -19.26 2.26
C PRO A 61 3.74 -19.69 0.96
N VAL A 62 3.00 -20.41 0.12
CA VAL A 62 3.49 -20.96 -1.17
C VAL A 62 2.47 -20.63 -2.27
N TRP A 63 2.99 -20.20 -3.42
CA TRP A 63 2.24 -20.20 -4.67
C TRP A 63 2.40 -21.56 -5.35
N GLU A 64 1.33 -22.34 -5.38
CA GLU A 64 1.33 -23.69 -5.96
C GLU A 64 1.78 -23.65 -7.43
N GLY A 65 2.77 -24.50 -7.76
CA GLY A 65 3.40 -24.53 -9.08
C GLY A 65 4.58 -23.58 -9.27
N HIS A 66 4.79 -22.62 -8.35
CA HIS A 66 5.87 -21.63 -8.43
C HIS A 66 6.87 -21.77 -7.28
N GLY A 67 6.41 -21.71 -6.03
CA GLY A 67 7.29 -21.86 -4.87
C GLY A 67 6.90 -21.02 -3.65
N PRO A 68 7.73 -21.03 -2.59
CA PRO A 68 7.52 -20.21 -1.40
C PRO A 68 7.54 -18.71 -1.72
N LEU A 69 6.73 -17.95 -0.99
CA LEU A 69 6.70 -16.48 -1.05
C LEU A 69 7.79 -15.90 -0.13
N SER A 70 8.37 -14.78 -0.51
CA SER A 70 9.27 -14.01 0.34
C SER A 70 8.50 -13.23 1.39
N PHE A 71 9.04 -13.15 2.60
CA PHE A 71 8.47 -12.35 3.68
C PHE A 71 8.86 -10.88 3.48
N VAL A 72 7.86 -10.02 3.29
CA VAL A 72 8.05 -8.59 3.02
C VAL A 72 8.08 -7.81 4.32
N ALA A 73 7.06 -7.94 5.15
CA ALA A 73 6.96 -7.15 6.38
C ALA A 73 6.02 -7.78 7.40
N SER A 74 6.17 -7.39 8.67
CA SER A 74 5.15 -7.58 9.69
C SER A 74 4.87 -6.31 10.48
N LEU A 75 3.62 -6.15 10.91
CA LEU A 75 3.14 -5.00 11.67
C LEU A 75 2.32 -5.47 12.87
N ASP A 76 2.65 -4.95 14.05
CA ASP A 76 1.86 -5.13 15.26
C ASP A 76 0.71 -4.11 15.28
N CYS A 77 -0.52 -4.61 15.16
CA CYS A 77 -1.71 -3.78 15.10
C CYS A 77 -1.97 -3.01 16.41
N ALA A 78 -1.47 -3.50 17.55
CA ALA A 78 -1.63 -2.82 18.84
C ALA A 78 -0.70 -1.61 18.98
N GLU A 79 0.45 -1.62 18.31
CA GLU A 79 1.43 -0.53 18.34
C GLU A 79 1.18 0.52 17.26
N LEU A 80 0.39 0.19 16.22
CA LEU A 80 -0.01 1.16 15.21
C LEU A 80 -0.92 2.24 15.80
N PRO A 81 -0.69 3.55 15.50
CA PRO A 81 -1.61 4.63 15.83
C PRO A 81 -2.86 4.65 14.93
N SER A 82 -3.56 3.51 14.87
CA SER A 82 -4.70 3.24 13.99
C SER A 82 -5.90 4.15 14.22
N ALA A 83 -6.03 4.74 15.41
CA ALA A 83 -7.07 5.73 15.71
C ALA A 83 -6.98 7.01 14.86
N ALA A 84 -5.82 7.28 14.25
CA ALA A 84 -5.65 8.39 13.31
C ALA A 84 -6.16 8.08 11.89
N LEU A 85 -6.27 6.79 11.53
CA LEU A 85 -6.68 6.35 10.21
C LEU A 85 -8.20 6.47 10.01
N ASP A 86 -8.61 6.57 8.75
CA ASP A 86 -10.01 6.52 8.33
C ASP A 86 -10.47 5.11 7.91
N ILE A 87 -9.63 4.09 8.17
CA ILE A 87 -9.91 2.67 7.99
C ILE A 87 -9.89 1.94 9.35
N THR A 88 -10.66 0.87 9.48
CA THR A 88 -10.77 0.11 10.74
C THR A 88 -9.72 -0.99 10.82
N MET A 89 -8.50 -0.66 11.24
CA MET A 89 -7.47 -1.67 11.50
C MET A 89 -7.85 -2.58 12.68
N PRO A 90 -7.35 -3.83 12.73
CA PRO A 90 -7.41 -4.63 13.94
C PRO A 90 -6.82 -3.86 15.13
N ALA A 91 -7.38 -4.04 16.33
CA ALA A 91 -6.86 -3.39 17.55
C ALA A 91 -5.66 -4.14 18.15
N ASP A 92 -5.44 -5.37 17.72
CA ASP A 92 -4.42 -6.28 18.22
C ASP A 92 -4.06 -7.33 17.16
N GLY A 93 -2.98 -8.06 17.41
CA GLY A 93 -2.46 -9.10 16.52
C GLY A 93 -1.46 -8.56 15.50
N THR A 94 -0.94 -9.45 14.68
CA THR A 94 0.13 -9.13 13.73
C THR A 94 -0.36 -9.34 12.30
N LEU A 95 -0.13 -8.37 11.43
CA LEU A 95 -0.24 -8.55 9.98
C LEU A 95 1.13 -8.95 9.43
N ALA A 96 1.17 -9.98 8.60
CA ALA A 96 2.39 -10.44 7.92
C ALA A 96 2.15 -10.49 6.40
N PHE A 97 3.02 -9.84 5.64
CA PHE A 97 2.91 -9.66 4.19
C PHE A 97 3.93 -10.52 3.47
N PHE A 98 3.49 -11.20 2.42
CA PHE A 98 4.31 -12.11 1.63
C PHE A 98 4.07 -11.91 0.13
N TYR A 99 5.13 -12.00 -0.66
CA TYR A 99 5.09 -11.82 -2.11
C TYR A 99 6.07 -12.76 -2.83
N PHE A 100 5.67 -13.25 -4.01
CA PHE A 100 6.53 -13.99 -4.92
C PHE A 100 7.35 -12.99 -5.73
N ASP A 101 8.56 -12.71 -5.27
CA ASP A 101 9.46 -11.65 -5.76
C ASP A 101 10.37 -12.06 -6.93
N GLY A 102 10.17 -13.27 -7.46
CA GLY A 102 10.96 -13.78 -8.58
C GLY A 102 12.32 -14.38 -8.21
N GLN A 103 12.67 -14.54 -6.92
CA GLN A 103 13.94 -15.16 -6.51
C GLN A 103 14.19 -16.56 -7.09
N LEU A 104 13.12 -17.29 -7.44
CA LEU A 104 13.18 -18.68 -7.90
C LEU A 104 13.21 -18.84 -9.42
N ASP A 105 12.81 -17.81 -10.15
CA ASP A 105 12.59 -17.89 -11.60
C ASP A 105 13.06 -16.64 -12.37
N ASP A 106 13.88 -15.81 -11.72
CA ASP A 106 14.40 -14.55 -12.24
C ASP A 106 13.29 -13.58 -12.69
N GLY A 107 12.16 -13.56 -11.97
CA GLY A 107 11.02 -12.66 -12.25
C GLY A 107 10.18 -13.08 -13.46
N CYS A 108 10.25 -14.35 -13.86
CA CYS A 108 9.48 -14.88 -14.98
C CYS A 108 7.98 -14.93 -14.68
N ALA A 109 7.60 -15.41 -13.49
CA ALA A 109 6.24 -15.35 -13.01
C ALA A 109 5.96 -14.01 -12.33
N VAL A 110 4.85 -13.39 -12.71
CA VAL A 110 4.42 -12.08 -12.18
C VAL A 110 3.06 -12.24 -11.54
N VAL A 111 2.86 -11.57 -10.41
CA VAL A 111 1.54 -11.43 -9.79
C VAL A 111 0.86 -10.20 -10.37
N ALA A 112 -0.20 -10.41 -11.15
CA ALA A 112 -0.95 -9.34 -11.78
C ALA A 112 -2.41 -9.32 -11.28
N PRO A 113 -2.98 -8.14 -11.00
CA PRO A 113 -4.36 -8.05 -10.52
C PRO A 113 -5.37 -8.58 -11.56
N ASP A 114 -5.07 -8.47 -12.85
CA ASP A 114 -5.92 -8.94 -13.94
C ASP A 114 -5.73 -10.41 -14.34
N GLU A 115 -4.86 -11.13 -13.63
CA GLU A 115 -4.64 -12.58 -13.76
C GLU A 115 -4.98 -13.31 -12.45
N PRO A 116 -6.24 -13.74 -12.24
CA PRO A 116 -6.68 -14.36 -10.99
C PRO A 116 -5.88 -15.59 -10.55
N ASP A 117 -5.34 -16.35 -11.49
CA ASP A 117 -4.51 -17.53 -11.19
C ASP A 117 -3.17 -17.15 -10.55
N SER A 118 -2.72 -15.90 -10.74
CA SER A 118 -1.50 -15.37 -10.12
C SER A 118 -1.71 -14.80 -8.73
N TRP A 119 -2.96 -14.52 -8.31
CA TRP A 119 -3.24 -13.92 -7.00
C TRP A 119 -2.71 -14.76 -5.82
N ALA A 120 -2.38 -16.02 -6.06
CA ALA A 120 -1.71 -16.86 -5.10
C ALA A 120 -0.29 -16.41 -4.71
N GLY A 121 0.38 -15.66 -5.58
CA GLY A 121 1.72 -15.13 -5.36
C GLY A 121 1.82 -13.95 -4.38
N ALA A 122 0.72 -13.45 -3.83
CA ALA A 122 0.74 -12.44 -2.77
C ALA A 122 -0.21 -12.82 -1.63
N ARG A 123 0.21 -12.64 -0.38
CA ARG A 123 -0.57 -13.03 0.81
C ARG A 123 -0.43 -12.02 1.93
N VAL A 124 -1.54 -11.81 2.63
CA VAL A 124 -1.56 -11.14 3.94
C VAL A 124 -2.12 -12.13 4.95
N LEU A 125 -1.34 -12.41 5.97
CA LEU A 125 -1.77 -13.23 7.11
C LEU A 125 -2.08 -12.32 8.29
N TYR A 126 -3.14 -12.63 9.00
CA TYR A 126 -3.43 -12.03 10.31
C TYR A 126 -3.28 -13.08 11.39
N VAL A 127 -2.35 -12.83 12.31
CA VAL A 127 -2.10 -13.67 13.48
C VAL A 127 -2.76 -13.00 14.69
N PRO A 128 -3.84 -13.57 15.25
CA PRO A 128 -4.52 -12.97 16.39
C PRO A 128 -3.61 -12.88 17.63
N ALA A 129 -3.79 -11.83 18.43
CA ALA A 129 -3.06 -11.68 19.68
C ALA A 129 -3.30 -12.87 20.63
N GLY A 130 -2.23 -13.30 21.30
CA GLY A 130 -2.26 -14.44 22.23
C GLY A 130 -2.16 -15.82 21.58
N VAL A 131 -2.14 -15.91 20.25
CA VAL A 131 -1.75 -17.14 19.55
C VAL A 131 -0.25 -17.36 19.73
N ALA A 132 0.13 -18.57 20.13
CA ALA A 132 1.55 -18.92 20.23
C ALA A 132 2.19 -18.94 18.84
N VAL A 133 3.25 -18.16 18.68
CA VAL A 133 4.05 -18.09 17.46
C VAL A 133 5.47 -18.52 17.74
N ALA A 134 6.15 -18.97 16.69
CA ALA A 134 7.59 -19.14 16.70
C ALA A 134 8.15 -18.64 15.39
N GLU A 135 9.37 -18.09 15.45
CA GLU A 135 10.13 -17.73 14.26
C GLU A 135 10.24 -18.94 13.32
N ARG A 136 10.02 -18.71 12.03
CA ARG A 136 10.09 -19.74 10.99
C ARG A 136 11.39 -19.61 10.22
N THR A 137 12.16 -20.69 10.17
CA THR A 137 13.26 -20.81 9.22
C THR A 137 12.71 -20.67 7.80
N ALA A 138 13.33 -19.81 7.01
CA ALA A 138 12.98 -19.69 5.60
C ALA A 138 13.28 -20.99 4.83
N PRO A 139 12.44 -21.34 3.84
CA PRO A 139 12.74 -22.41 2.89
C PRO A 139 14.10 -22.21 2.21
N GLU A 140 14.86 -23.30 1.99
CA GLU A 140 16.22 -23.24 1.41
C GLU A 140 16.31 -22.54 0.05
N ALA A 141 15.19 -22.46 -0.67
CA ALA A 141 15.13 -21.90 -2.01
C ALA A 141 15.09 -20.37 -2.04
N ILE A 142 14.74 -19.70 -0.93
CA ILE A 142 14.63 -18.24 -0.85
C ILE A 142 15.59 -17.68 0.19
N GLN A 143 16.13 -16.51 -0.12
CA GLN A 143 16.95 -15.73 0.79
C GLN A 143 16.07 -14.68 1.47
N PRO A 144 15.96 -14.68 2.81
CA PRO A 144 15.25 -13.62 3.54
C PRO A 144 15.91 -12.27 3.32
N TYR A 145 15.08 -11.24 3.16
CA TYR A 145 15.51 -9.85 3.22
C TYR A 145 16.10 -9.51 4.60
N PRO A 146 17.07 -8.59 4.68
CA PRO A 146 17.49 -7.97 5.94
C PRO A 146 16.32 -7.48 6.79
N GLU A 147 16.45 -7.62 8.11
CA GLU A 147 15.46 -7.07 9.04
C GLU A 147 15.68 -5.58 9.25
N VAL A 148 14.64 -4.78 9.02
CA VAL A 148 14.62 -3.34 9.32
C VAL A 148 13.46 -3.04 10.26
N PRO A 149 13.70 -2.65 11.53
CA PRO A 149 12.63 -2.28 12.43
C PRO A 149 11.95 -1.00 11.95
N LEU A 150 10.63 -0.93 12.07
CA LEU A 150 9.80 0.17 11.59
C LEU A 150 9.18 0.94 12.75
N ALA A 151 9.13 2.26 12.63
CA ALA A 151 8.28 3.15 13.42
C ALA A 151 7.16 3.70 12.52
N ALA A 152 6.01 4.07 13.11
CA ALA A 152 4.94 4.74 12.39
C ALA A 152 4.83 6.21 12.75
N ARG A 153 4.61 7.05 11.74
CA ARG A 153 4.27 8.46 11.89
C ARG A 153 2.96 8.75 11.17
N VAL A 154 2.04 9.41 11.86
CA VAL A 154 0.79 9.89 11.23
C VAL A 154 1.14 10.98 10.21
N GLU A 155 0.59 10.86 9.01
CA GLU A 155 0.69 11.85 7.96
C GLU A 155 -0.63 12.05 7.23
N THR A 156 -0.76 13.18 6.54
CA THR A 156 -1.82 13.41 5.57
C THR A 156 -1.31 13.02 4.19
N THR A 157 -2.12 12.25 3.48
CA THR A 157 -1.85 11.75 2.13
C THR A 157 -2.80 12.41 1.14
N ALA A 158 -2.35 12.59 -0.10
CA ALA A 158 -3.14 13.13 -1.19
C ALA A 158 -3.46 12.04 -2.21
N PRO A 159 -4.63 12.11 -2.89
CA PRO A 159 -4.90 11.20 -3.99
C PRO A 159 -3.97 11.49 -5.16
N TYR A 160 -3.58 10.44 -5.88
CA TYR A 160 -3.05 10.60 -7.23
C TYR A 160 -4.07 11.36 -8.10
N LEU A 161 -3.61 12.22 -9.01
CA LEU A 161 -4.49 13.17 -9.70
C LEU A 161 -5.49 12.52 -10.66
N TRP A 162 -5.20 11.29 -11.12
CA TRP A 162 -6.12 10.49 -11.92
C TRP A 162 -6.92 9.50 -11.07
N HIS A 163 -6.74 9.49 -9.75
CA HIS A 163 -7.49 8.60 -8.88
C HIS A 163 -9.00 8.80 -9.08
N PRO A 164 -9.82 7.73 -9.15
CA PRO A 164 -11.26 7.83 -9.40
C PRO A 164 -12.03 8.77 -8.46
N VAL A 165 -11.52 9.02 -7.24
CA VAL A 165 -12.12 9.97 -6.29
C VAL A 165 -12.01 11.42 -6.76
N VAL A 166 -10.90 11.77 -7.44
CA VAL A 166 -10.69 13.10 -8.02
C VAL A 166 -11.67 13.30 -9.17
N TYR A 167 -11.81 12.30 -10.05
CA TYR A 167 -12.82 12.33 -11.10
C TYR A 167 -14.25 12.43 -10.55
N ARG A 168 -14.58 11.69 -9.48
CA ARG A 168 -15.90 11.76 -8.86
C ARG A 168 -16.19 13.15 -8.29
N GLU A 169 -15.21 13.79 -7.68
CA GLU A 169 -15.35 15.13 -7.12
C GLU A 169 -15.49 16.17 -8.24
N PHE A 170 -14.61 16.16 -9.24
CA PHE A 170 -14.48 17.26 -10.19
C PHE A 170 -15.16 17.05 -11.55
N ALA A 171 -15.87 15.94 -11.78
CA ALA A 171 -16.56 15.71 -13.04
C ALA A 171 -17.66 16.76 -13.35
N PRO A 172 -17.80 17.20 -14.62
CA PRO A 172 -16.93 16.89 -15.76
C PRO A 172 -15.58 17.62 -15.67
N MET A 173 -14.51 16.93 -16.04
CA MET A 173 -13.12 17.42 -15.95
C MET A 173 -12.59 17.64 -17.38
N PRO A 174 -12.71 18.86 -17.95
CA PRO A 174 -12.15 19.18 -19.26
C PRO A 174 -10.61 19.22 -19.21
N ASP A 175 -9.93 19.09 -20.35
CA ASP A 175 -8.47 19.03 -20.46
C ASP A 175 -7.74 20.23 -19.80
N ASP A 176 -8.41 21.36 -19.61
CA ASP A 176 -7.90 22.57 -18.95
C ASP A 176 -8.34 22.71 -17.48
N HIS A 177 -8.82 21.63 -16.85
CA HIS A 177 -9.26 21.67 -15.45
C HIS A 177 -8.08 22.02 -14.51
N PRO A 178 -8.24 22.93 -13.53
CA PRO A 178 -7.12 23.40 -12.70
C PRO A 178 -6.39 22.32 -11.90
N VAL A 179 -7.01 21.19 -11.59
CA VAL A 179 -6.35 20.05 -10.91
C VAL A 179 -5.28 19.39 -11.78
N TRP A 180 -5.34 19.58 -13.11
CA TRP A 180 -4.33 19.15 -14.06
C TRP A 180 -3.33 20.26 -14.41
N ASP A 181 -3.34 21.38 -13.70
CA ASP A 181 -2.35 22.43 -13.89
C ASP A 181 -0.93 21.90 -13.59
N ASP A 182 -0.02 22.04 -14.55
CA ASP A 182 1.33 21.46 -14.49
C ASP A 182 2.10 21.91 -13.24
N ASP A 183 1.98 23.18 -12.82
CA ASP A 183 2.66 23.71 -11.64
C ASP A 183 2.13 23.03 -10.36
N PHE A 184 0.83 22.69 -10.30
CA PHE A 184 0.26 21.93 -9.19
C PHE A 184 0.74 20.48 -9.18
N GLN A 185 0.84 19.85 -10.35
CA GLN A 185 1.33 18.46 -10.45
C GLN A 185 2.80 18.35 -10.04
N GLU A 186 3.65 19.26 -10.52
CA GLU A 186 5.07 19.33 -10.17
C GLU A 186 5.24 19.58 -8.67
N ALA A 187 4.51 20.53 -8.10
CA ALA A 187 4.56 20.79 -6.66
C ALA A 187 4.15 19.57 -5.83
N LEU A 188 3.12 18.83 -6.27
CA LEU A 188 2.67 17.61 -5.59
C LEU A 188 3.71 16.49 -5.72
N TRP A 189 4.34 16.34 -6.88
CA TRP A 189 5.41 15.37 -7.11
C TRP A 189 6.62 15.64 -6.21
N ASP A 190 7.11 16.87 -6.18
CA ASP A 190 8.25 17.30 -5.34
C ASP A 190 7.96 17.17 -3.83
N HIS A 191 6.68 17.09 -3.44
CA HIS A 191 6.30 16.86 -2.05
C HIS A 191 6.56 15.41 -1.62
N PHE A 192 6.40 14.44 -2.53
CA PHE A 192 6.52 13.02 -2.25
C PHE A 192 7.90 12.50 -2.72
N GLU A 193 8.95 12.84 -1.96
CA GLU A 193 10.30 12.33 -2.20
C GLU A 193 10.70 11.20 -1.23
N GLY A 194 11.45 10.22 -1.76
CA GLY A 194 12.09 9.14 -1.01
C GLY A 194 11.23 7.91 -0.78
N THR A 195 11.76 6.93 -0.04
CA THR A 195 11.12 5.62 0.22
C THR A 195 9.78 5.76 0.95
N GLU A 196 8.69 5.33 0.32
CA GLU A 196 7.30 5.50 0.78
C GLU A 196 6.64 4.19 1.23
N HIS A 197 7.01 3.67 2.41
CA HIS A 197 6.21 2.62 3.05
C HIS A 197 5.01 3.22 3.80
N ARG A 198 3.80 2.68 3.65
CA ARG A 198 2.63 3.21 4.39
C ARG A 198 1.51 2.22 4.67
N ILE A 199 0.64 2.61 5.61
CA ILE A 199 -0.64 1.97 5.93
C ILE A 199 -1.78 2.97 5.83
N GLY A 200 -2.86 2.60 5.17
CA GLY A 200 -4.01 3.48 4.95
C GLY A 200 -3.68 4.73 4.13
N GLY A 201 -4.58 5.72 4.15
CA GLY A 201 -4.47 6.90 3.31
C GLY A 201 -4.68 6.59 1.82
N HIS A 202 -4.10 7.42 0.96
CA HIS A 202 -4.00 7.21 -0.49
C HIS A 202 -2.71 6.49 -0.85
N ALA A 203 -2.77 5.63 -1.88
CA ALA A 203 -1.56 5.08 -2.49
C ALA A 203 -0.72 6.19 -3.14
N HIS A 204 0.59 6.01 -3.15
CA HIS A 204 1.51 6.77 -4.01
C HIS A 204 1.93 5.85 -5.16
N PRO A 205 1.16 5.81 -6.26
CA PRO A 205 1.45 4.92 -7.39
C PRO A 205 2.73 5.36 -8.12
N VAL A 206 3.53 4.39 -8.57
CA VAL A 206 4.69 4.62 -9.43
C VAL A 206 4.26 4.86 -10.88
N GLN A 207 3.15 4.22 -11.29
CA GLN A 207 2.60 4.31 -12.64
C GLN A 207 1.20 4.94 -12.58
N ASP A 208 0.14 4.14 -12.64
CA ASP A 208 -1.27 4.59 -12.68
C ASP A 208 -2.02 4.26 -11.38
N GLU A 209 -3.31 4.62 -11.28
CA GLU A 209 -4.16 4.26 -10.13
C GLU A 209 -4.25 2.75 -9.86
N VAL A 210 -3.55 2.31 -8.80
CA VAL A 210 -3.56 0.93 -8.29
C VAL A 210 -4.95 0.42 -7.93
N GLU A 211 -5.85 1.31 -7.50
CA GLU A 211 -7.26 1.00 -7.23
C GLU A 211 -8.00 0.55 -8.50
N THR A 212 -7.68 1.16 -9.65
CA THR A 212 -8.30 0.83 -10.94
C THR A 212 -7.80 -0.52 -11.45
N GLU A 213 -6.51 -0.83 -11.28
CA GLU A 213 -5.93 -2.12 -11.64
C GLU A 213 -6.58 -3.27 -10.85
N VAL A 214 -6.64 -3.12 -9.52
CA VAL A 214 -7.27 -4.10 -8.63
C VAL A 214 -8.76 -4.25 -8.92
N ALA A 215 -9.48 -3.14 -9.14
CA ALA A 215 -10.89 -3.16 -9.47
C ALA A 215 -11.17 -3.88 -10.80
N ARG A 216 -10.37 -3.60 -11.84
CA ARG A 216 -10.47 -4.28 -13.13
C ARG A 216 -10.27 -5.79 -12.95
N GLY A 217 -9.24 -6.19 -12.21
CA GLY A 217 -9.01 -7.60 -11.86
C GLY A 217 -10.18 -8.24 -11.13
N ALA A 218 -10.72 -7.57 -10.10
CA ALA A 218 -11.87 -8.02 -9.33
C ALA A 218 -13.16 -8.17 -10.17
N LEU A 219 -13.28 -7.44 -11.28
CA LEU A 219 -14.40 -7.52 -12.23
C LEU A 219 -14.21 -8.58 -13.32
N GLY A 220 -13.12 -9.34 -13.30
CA GLY A 220 -12.80 -10.32 -14.35
C GLY A 220 -12.19 -9.68 -15.59
N SER A 221 -11.39 -8.64 -15.40
CA SER A 221 -10.53 -8.02 -16.41
C SER A 221 -11.26 -7.49 -17.66
N PRO A 222 -12.38 -6.74 -17.51
CA PRO A 222 -13.06 -6.14 -18.66
C PRO A 222 -12.17 -5.12 -19.41
N PRO A 223 -12.58 -4.66 -20.60
CA PRO A 223 -11.94 -3.55 -21.29
C PRO A 223 -11.81 -2.31 -20.39
N TRP A 224 -10.72 -1.55 -20.54
CA TRP A 224 -10.41 -0.39 -19.67
C TRP A 224 -11.45 0.74 -19.72
N ASP A 225 -12.25 0.82 -20.77
CA ASP A 225 -13.33 1.79 -20.91
C ASP A 225 -14.65 1.35 -20.24
N ASP A 226 -14.69 0.19 -19.58
CA ASP A 226 -15.85 -0.27 -18.85
C ASP A 226 -16.14 0.65 -17.64
N PRO A 227 -17.31 1.34 -17.61
CA PRO A 227 -17.61 2.32 -16.57
C PRO A 227 -17.71 1.70 -15.18
N ARG A 228 -17.89 0.37 -15.07
CA ARG A 228 -17.96 -0.33 -13.78
C ARG A 228 -16.62 -0.30 -13.05
N ILE A 229 -15.50 -0.18 -13.76
CA ILE A 229 -14.16 -0.18 -13.15
C ILE A 229 -14.02 1.00 -12.19
N LYS A 230 -14.41 2.20 -12.61
CA LYS A 230 -14.29 3.41 -11.76
C LYS A 230 -15.12 3.31 -10.48
N GLU A 231 -16.35 2.81 -10.59
CA GLU A 231 -17.20 2.60 -9.40
C GLU A 231 -16.67 1.50 -8.48
N GLU A 232 -16.10 0.44 -9.03
CA GLU A 232 -15.49 -0.62 -8.25
C GLU A 232 -14.20 -0.18 -7.57
N ALA A 233 -13.34 0.61 -8.25
CA ALA A 233 -12.10 1.17 -7.70
C ALA A 233 -12.36 1.98 -6.42
N LEU A 234 -13.47 2.71 -6.38
CA LEU A 234 -13.88 3.52 -5.24
C LEU A 234 -14.31 2.73 -4.00
N ARG A 235 -14.31 1.39 -4.08
CA ARG A 235 -14.59 0.47 -2.97
C ARG A 235 -13.33 -0.11 -2.34
N TRP A 236 -12.18 0.09 -2.96
CA TRP A 236 -10.89 -0.38 -2.46
C TRP A 236 -10.20 0.73 -1.69
N VAL A 237 -9.54 0.37 -0.60
CA VAL A 237 -8.66 1.27 0.15
C VAL A 237 -7.28 0.63 0.26
N LEU A 238 -6.25 1.45 0.30
CA LEU A 238 -4.90 0.99 0.58
C LEU A 238 -4.85 0.35 1.98
N LEU A 239 -4.46 -0.92 2.03
CA LEU A 239 -4.10 -1.59 3.28
C LEU A 239 -2.64 -1.30 3.61
N ALA A 240 -1.73 -1.59 2.67
CA ALA A 240 -0.30 -1.38 2.84
C ALA A 240 0.38 -1.10 1.51
N GLN A 241 1.41 -0.27 1.56
CA GLN A 241 2.35 -0.02 0.48
C GLN A 241 3.76 -0.26 1.02
N PHE A 242 4.56 -1.03 0.29
CA PHE A 242 5.98 -1.27 0.60
C PHE A 242 6.82 -0.93 -0.61
N ASP A 243 7.66 0.09 -0.47
CA ASP A 243 8.48 0.63 -1.54
C ASP A 243 9.81 -0.14 -1.67
N THR A 244 10.56 0.14 -2.72
CA THR A 244 11.97 -0.24 -2.83
C THR A 244 12.74 0.42 -1.67
N ASP A 245 13.57 -0.36 -0.99
CA ASP A 245 14.25 0.07 0.24
C ASP A 245 15.65 -0.52 0.34
N ASP A 246 16.65 0.37 0.24
CA ASP A 246 18.08 0.02 0.31
C ASP A 246 18.49 -0.53 1.69
N ASP A 247 17.87 -0.10 2.79
CA ASP A 247 18.19 -0.60 4.13
C ASP A 247 17.72 -2.06 4.32
N ALA A 248 16.66 -2.45 3.60
CA ALA A 248 16.10 -3.80 3.60
C ALA A 248 16.55 -4.65 2.39
N ASP A 249 17.47 -4.16 1.56
CA ASP A 249 17.86 -4.76 0.27
C ASP A 249 16.65 -5.18 -0.59
N MET A 250 15.55 -4.40 -0.55
CA MET A 250 14.33 -4.65 -1.31
C MET A 250 14.34 -3.85 -2.60
N MET A 251 14.19 -4.54 -3.74
CA MET A 251 14.14 -3.93 -5.06
C MET A 251 13.00 -4.54 -5.88
N TRP A 252 11.99 -3.73 -6.22
CA TRP A 252 10.81 -4.18 -6.95
C TRP A 252 10.90 -3.76 -8.41
N GLY A 253 11.47 -4.63 -9.27
CA GLY A 253 11.71 -4.29 -10.67
C GLY A 253 12.72 -3.15 -10.80
N ASP A 254 12.36 -2.09 -11.54
CA ASP A 254 13.13 -0.84 -11.61
C ASP A 254 12.55 0.15 -10.58
N CYS A 255 13.06 0.11 -9.34
CA CYS A 255 12.67 1.02 -8.25
C CYS A 255 11.15 1.17 -8.03
N GLY A 256 10.43 0.05 -8.03
CA GLY A 256 8.98 0.02 -7.86
C GLY A 256 8.50 -0.05 -6.43
N ALA A 257 7.20 -0.30 -6.27
CA ALA A 257 6.52 -0.51 -4.99
C ALA A 257 5.43 -1.59 -5.07
N LEU A 258 5.17 -2.22 -3.93
CA LEU A 258 4.14 -3.24 -3.72
C LEU A 258 2.92 -2.63 -3.05
N TYR A 259 1.71 -2.99 -3.50
CA TYR A 259 0.46 -2.44 -2.98
C TYR A 259 -0.52 -3.55 -2.62
N TRP A 260 -0.95 -3.57 -1.37
CA TRP A 260 -2.10 -4.35 -0.92
C TRP A 260 -3.29 -3.43 -0.73
N LEU A 261 -4.39 -3.74 -1.41
CA LEU A 261 -5.67 -3.08 -1.28
C LEU A 261 -6.70 -4.03 -0.69
N ILE A 262 -7.61 -3.50 0.10
CA ILE A 262 -8.68 -4.28 0.73
C ILE A 262 -9.98 -3.47 0.73
N ARG A 263 -11.13 -4.12 0.74
CA ARG A 263 -12.40 -3.42 0.96
C ARG A 263 -12.59 -3.15 2.45
N PRO A 264 -13.18 -2.00 2.85
CA PRO A 264 -13.40 -1.68 4.26
C PRO A 264 -14.20 -2.76 5.02
N GLU A 265 -15.19 -3.39 4.38
CA GLU A 265 -15.95 -4.49 4.97
C GLU A 265 -15.11 -5.75 5.25
N ASP A 266 -14.17 -6.07 4.35
CA ASP A 266 -13.26 -7.21 4.51
C ASP A 266 -12.23 -6.94 5.61
N LEU A 267 -11.73 -5.72 5.69
CA LEU A 267 -10.80 -5.29 6.74
C LEU A 267 -11.44 -5.34 8.13
N ALA A 268 -12.66 -4.81 8.27
CA ALA A 268 -13.39 -4.82 9.54
C ALA A 268 -13.71 -6.24 10.03
N GLU A 269 -13.96 -7.17 9.10
CA GLU A 269 -14.17 -8.59 9.39
C GLU A 269 -12.88 -9.42 9.45
N ARG A 270 -11.70 -8.80 9.30
CA ARG A 270 -10.38 -9.45 9.31
C ARG A 270 -10.24 -10.53 8.23
N ARG A 271 -10.91 -10.36 7.09
CA ARG A 271 -10.86 -11.26 5.91
C ARG A 271 -9.68 -10.91 5.01
N PHE A 272 -8.46 -11.04 5.52
CA PHE A 272 -7.24 -10.67 4.79
C PHE A 272 -6.96 -11.56 3.57
N ASP A 273 -7.60 -12.73 3.46
CA ASP A 273 -7.67 -13.55 2.24
C ASP A 273 -8.36 -12.83 1.06
N ARG A 274 -9.11 -11.76 1.35
CA ARG A 274 -9.81 -10.93 0.36
C ARG A 274 -9.02 -9.70 -0.07
N ALA A 275 -7.86 -9.44 0.53
CA ALA A 275 -6.95 -8.42 0.02
C ALA A 275 -6.57 -8.73 -1.43
N ARG A 276 -6.31 -7.68 -2.20
CA ARG A 276 -5.80 -7.75 -3.57
C ARG A 276 -4.47 -7.05 -3.63
N PHE A 277 -3.67 -7.50 -4.56
CA PHE A 277 -2.30 -7.08 -4.71
C PHE A 277 -2.10 -6.55 -6.14
N THR A 278 -1.32 -5.49 -6.23
CA THR A 278 -0.65 -5.07 -7.45
C THR A 278 0.74 -4.55 -7.09
N TRP A 279 1.60 -4.40 -8.08
CA TRP A 279 2.91 -3.79 -7.94
C TRP A 279 3.21 -3.01 -9.21
N GLN A 280 4.01 -1.96 -9.08
CA GLN A 280 4.38 -1.07 -10.19
C GLN A 280 5.86 -0.76 -10.07
N CYS A 281 6.55 -0.53 -11.19
CA CYS A 281 7.95 -0.10 -11.25
C CYS A 281 8.19 0.83 -12.44
N GLY A 282 9.25 1.62 -12.43
CA GLY A 282 9.50 2.59 -13.51
C GLY A 282 10.72 3.47 -13.34
#